data_AF-A0A938NZ85-F1
#
_entry.id   AF-A0A938NZ85-F1
#
_cell.length_a   1.000
_cell.length_b   1.000
_cell.length_c   1.000
_cell.angle_alpha   90.00
_cell.angle_beta   90.00
_cell.angle_gamma   90.00
#
_symmetry.space_group_name_H-M   'P 1'
#
loop_
_entity.id
_entity.type
_entity.pdbx_description
1 polymer ?
#
loop_
_entity_poly.entity_id
_entity_poly.type
_entity_poly.pdbx_seq_one_letter_code
_entity_poly.pdbx_strand_id
1 'polypeptide(L)'
;MYQQSMHGRLIVSKDPNAPTCEECHGTHAVMGKTDPKSPTFPTKVPVLCARCHREGQKAALRYSGPQHEIVEHYAESIHGKGLMKSGLTVTAMCTNCHTAHNVLPQSDSLSSVNRRNVPSTCGHCHHGIEEQFERSIHAVRAGKTEKELPVCSDCHTAHTIRRADETGFKLEIMTQCGRCHETIARTYFDTYHGKVSQLGYTKTAKCYDCHGAHDILPVSDPQSHLSRDNVVATCQKCHPGASRRFAGYLTHATHHDPEKYPFLFWTFWGM
;
A
#
# COMPACT_ATOMS: atom_id res chain seq x y z
N MET A 1 -27.55 -3.96 9.39
CA MET A 1 -26.10 -4.00 9.12
C MET A 1 -25.64 -5.41 8.76
N TYR A 2 -25.66 -6.38 9.69
CA TYR A 2 -25.18 -7.76 9.42
C TYR A 2 -25.83 -8.46 8.21
N GLN A 3 -27.15 -8.41 8.07
CA GLN A 3 -27.88 -9.06 6.98
C GLN A 3 -27.45 -8.57 5.58
N GLN A 4 -26.91 -7.36 5.47
CA GLN A 4 -26.44 -6.78 4.22
C GLN A 4 -24.99 -7.16 3.90
N SER A 5 -24.23 -7.66 4.88
CA SER A 5 -22.86 -8.18 4.68
C SER A 5 -22.87 -9.48 3.88
N MET A 6 -21.72 -9.86 3.31
CA MET A 6 -21.56 -11.14 2.63
C MET A 6 -21.85 -12.33 3.55
N HIS A 7 -21.41 -12.28 4.81
CA HIS A 7 -21.73 -13.33 5.79
C HIS A 7 -23.25 -13.44 6.00
N GLY A 8 -23.95 -12.31 6.17
CA GLY A 8 -25.40 -12.29 6.32
C GLY A 8 -26.16 -12.78 5.09
N ARG A 9 -25.73 -12.37 3.88
CA ARG A 9 -26.30 -12.84 2.61
C ARG A 9 -26.16 -14.35 2.45
N LEU A 10 -24.99 -14.90 2.80
CA LEU A 10 -24.72 -16.34 2.74
C LEU A 10 -25.59 -17.15 3.72
N ILE A 11 -25.87 -16.61 4.90
CA ILE A 11 -26.83 -17.21 5.85
C ILE A 11 -28.23 -17.26 5.24
N VAL A 12 -28.69 -16.16 4.64
CA VAL A 12 -30.02 -16.09 3.99
C VAL A 12 -30.11 -17.09 2.82
N SER A 13 -29.03 -17.26 2.05
CA SER A 13 -28.96 -18.25 0.98
C SER A 13 -28.77 -19.69 1.47
N LYS A 14 -28.79 -19.95 2.79
CA LYS A 14 -28.58 -21.25 3.43
C LYS A 14 -27.26 -21.91 3.03
N ASP A 15 -26.22 -21.11 2.84
CA ASP A 15 -24.89 -21.61 2.54
C ASP A 15 -24.28 -22.27 3.80
N PRO A 16 -23.87 -23.56 3.74
CA PRO A 16 -23.42 -24.30 4.92
C PRO A 16 -22.09 -23.81 5.48
N ASN A 17 -21.35 -22.98 4.74
CA ASN A 17 -20.08 -22.42 5.17
C ASN A 17 -20.22 -20.96 5.66
N ALA A 18 -21.43 -20.41 5.67
CA ALA A 18 -21.69 -19.08 6.20
C ALA A 18 -21.52 -19.06 7.73
N PRO A 19 -20.80 -18.09 8.30
CA PRO A 19 -20.66 -18.00 9.75
C PRO A 19 -21.95 -17.47 10.38
N THR A 20 -22.32 -18.05 11.51
CA THR A 20 -23.44 -17.60 12.36
C THR A 20 -22.98 -16.60 13.41
N CYS A 21 -23.93 -15.95 14.10
CA CYS A 21 -23.63 -15.08 15.22
C CYS A 21 -22.92 -15.84 16.35
N GLU A 22 -23.31 -17.09 16.59
CA GLU A 22 -22.81 -17.94 17.66
C GLU A 22 -21.37 -18.40 17.42
N GLU A 23 -20.98 -18.65 16.17
CA GLU A 23 -19.59 -18.97 15.83
C GLU A 23 -18.62 -17.82 16.11
N CYS A 24 -19.11 -16.57 16.08
CA CYS A 24 -18.32 -15.37 16.34
C CYS A 24 -18.35 -14.93 17.80
N HIS A 25 -19.53 -14.92 18.42
CA HIS A 25 -19.76 -14.34 19.75
C HIS A 25 -19.83 -15.39 20.87
N GLY A 26 -19.98 -16.66 20.52
CA GLY A 26 -20.38 -17.71 21.45
C GLY A 26 -21.90 -17.78 21.62
N THR A 27 -22.34 -18.72 22.45
CA THR A 27 -23.76 -19.01 22.69
C THR A 27 -24.23 -18.42 24.01
N HIS A 28 -23.85 -19.03 25.12
CA HIS A 28 -24.20 -18.59 26.47
C HIS A 28 -23.13 -17.67 27.06
N ALA A 29 -23.55 -16.70 27.87
CA ALA A 29 -22.68 -15.72 28.52
C ALA A 29 -21.79 -14.96 27.52
N VAL A 30 -22.40 -14.45 26.43
CA VAL A 30 -21.70 -13.64 25.42
C VAL A 30 -21.04 -12.44 26.10
N MET A 31 -19.73 -12.35 25.94
CA MET A 31 -18.90 -11.30 26.55
C MET A 31 -18.67 -10.15 25.56
N GLY A 32 -18.67 -8.92 26.07
CA GLY A 32 -18.38 -7.74 25.27
C GLY A 32 -16.97 -7.72 24.68
N LYS A 33 -16.78 -6.99 23.57
CA LYS A 33 -15.50 -6.89 22.85
C LYS A 33 -14.33 -6.32 23.67
N THR A 34 -14.61 -5.70 24.82
CA THR A 34 -13.61 -5.15 25.74
C THR A 34 -13.18 -6.13 26.81
N ASP A 35 -13.89 -7.26 26.96
CA ASP A 35 -13.53 -8.31 27.91
C ASP A 35 -12.42 -9.20 27.30
N PRO A 36 -11.23 -9.31 27.92
CA PRO A 36 -10.14 -10.17 27.44
C PRO A 36 -10.51 -11.64 27.27
N LYS A 37 -11.57 -12.13 27.92
CA LYS A 37 -12.07 -13.49 27.75
C LYS A 37 -12.94 -13.64 26.50
N SER A 38 -13.56 -12.56 25.99
CA SER A 38 -14.40 -12.59 24.80
C SER A 38 -13.66 -13.08 23.55
N PRO A 39 -14.26 -13.95 22.70
CA PRO A 39 -13.69 -14.29 21.39
C PRO A 39 -13.48 -13.08 20.47
N THR A 40 -14.24 -12.01 20.70
CA THR A 40 -14.19 -10.76 19.92
C THR A 40 -13.23 -9.71 20.50
N PHE A 41 -12.51 -10.06 21.56
CA PHE A 41 -11.45 -9.20 22.09
C PHE A 41 -10.34 -9.02 21.04
N PRO A 42 -9.74 -7.82 20.88
CA PRO A 42 -8.85 -7.52 19.76
C PRO A 42 -7.76 -8.55 19.49
N THR A 43 -7.05 -9.03 20.51
CA THR A 43 -5.96 -10.02 20.34
C THR A 43 -6.44 -11.43 19.97
N LYS A 44 -7.75 -11.71 20.06
CA LYS A 44 -8.36 -12.99 19.67
C LYS A 44 -9.05 -12.95 18.31
N VAL A 45 -9.35 -11.76 17.78
CA VAL A 45 -10.01 -11.60 16.49
C VAL A 45 -9.25 -12.27 15.33
N PRO A 46 -7.92 -12.17 15.20
CA PRO A 46 -7.21 -12.88 14.14
C PRO A 46 -7.43 -14.39 14.17
N VAL A 47 -7.37 -15.01 15.35
CA VAL A 47 -7.62 -16.44 15.55
C VAL A 47 -9.09 -16.78 15.25
N LEU A 48 -10.02 -15.91 15.62
CA LEU A 48 -11.44 -16.08 15.33
C LEU A 48 -11.70 -16.12 13.81
N CYS A 49 -11.20 -15.13 13.07
CA CYS A 49 -11.32 -15.07 11.62
C CYS A 49 -10.62 -16.26 10.94
N ALA A 50 -9.46 -16.67 11.45
CA ALA A 50 -8.66 -17.77 10.92
C ALA A 50 -9.38 -19.12 10.91
N ARG A 51 -10.38 -19.33 11.79
CA ARG A 51 -11.18 -20.57 11.81
C ARG A 51 -11.85 -20.86 10.46
N CYS A 52 -12.14 -19.82 9.68
CA CYS A 52 -12.76 -19.96 8.37
C CYS A 52 -11.86 -19.46 7.22
N HIS A 53 -11.06 -18.42 7.47
CA HIS A 53 -10.29 -17.73 6.43
C HIS A 53 -8.83 -18.17 6.30
N ARG A 54 -8.31 -19.02 7.19
CA ARG A 54 -6.98 -19.62 7.01
C ARG A 54 -6.97 -20.56 5.82
N GLU A 55 -5.86 -20.64 5.10
CA GLU A 55 -5.67 -21.56 3.97
C GLU A 55 -6.18 -22.98 4.32
N GLY A 56 -6.92 -23.60 3.39
CA GLY A 56 -7.53 -24.92 3.59
C GLY A 56 -8.81 -24.95 4.45
N GLN A 57 -9.26 -23.82 5.00
CA GLN A 57 -10.53 -23.74 5.75
C GLN A 57 -11.72 -23.34 4.87
N LYS A 58 -12.94 -23.55 5.38
CA LYS A 58 -14.21 -23.46 4.64
C LYS A 58 -14.40 -22.20 3.78
N ALA A 59 -13.99 -21.03 4.26
CA ALA A 59 -14.13 -19.79 3.51
C ALA A 59 -12.94 -19.55 2.56
N ALA A 60 -11.73 -19.93 2.96
CA ALA A 60 -10.52 -19.80 2.15
C ALA A 60 -10.57 -20.64 0.87
N LEU A 61 -11.23 -21.81 0.88
CA LEU A 61 -11.42 -22.65 -0.31
C LEU A 61 -12.18 -21.95 -1.46
N ARG A 62 -12.90 -20.86 -1.15
CA ARG A 62 -13.64 -20.06 -2.14
C ARG A 62 -12.83 -18.88 -2.68
N TYR A 63 -11.70 -18.58 -2.05
CA TYR A 63 -10.85 -17.48 -2.47
C TYR A 63 -10.05 -17.91 -3.70
N SER A 64 -10.27 -17.21 -4.81
CA SER A 64 -9.58 -17.43 -6.09
C SER A 64 -8.59 -16.32 -6.43
N GLY A 65 -8.26 -15.47 -5.46
CA GLY A 65 -7.29 -14.38 -5.66
C GLY A 65 -5.84 -14.84 -5.52
N PRO A 66 -4.89 -13.92 -5.71
CA PRO A 66 -3.45 -14.26 -5.78
C PRO A 66 -2.75 -14.35 -4.42
N GLN A 67 -3.41 -13.98 -3.31
CA GLN A 67 -2.79 -13.97 -1.99
C GLN A 67 -2.97 -15.32 -1.28
N HIS A 68 -1.87 -15.94 -0.86
CA HIS A 68 -1.87 -17.15 -0.04
C HIS A 68 -1.47 -16.84 1.40
N GLU A 69 -1.78 -17.75 2.31
CA GLU A 69 -1.37 -17.73 3.71
C GLU A 69 -1.70 -16.38 4.38
N ILE A 70 -2.87 -15.81 4.05
CA ILE A 70 -3.25 -14.43 4.42
C ILE A 70 -3.20 -14.20 5.93
N VAL A 71 -3.62 -15.20 6.72
CA VAL A 71 -3.67 -15.10 8.18
C VAL A 71 -2.25 -15.10 8.75
N GLU A 72 -1.39 -15.96 8.22
CA GLU A 72 0.02 -16.09 8.60
C GLU A 72 0.80 -14.83 8.20
N HIS A 73 0.59 -14.33 6.99
CA HIS A 73 1.13 -13.06 6.50
C HIS A 73 0.69 -11.88 7.35
N TYR A 74 -0.60 -11.82 7.72
CA TYR A 74 -1.09 -10.81 8.66
C TYR A 74 -0.35 -10.90 10.00
N ALA A 75 -0.19 -12.10 10.56
CA ALA A 75 0.49 -12.29 11.84
C ALA A 75 1.96 -11.80 11.82
N GLU A 76 2.62 -11.88 10.67
CA GLU A 76 3.99 -11.41 10.48
C GLU A 76 4.11 -9.96 9.99
N SER A 77 3.01 -9.32 9.61
CA SER A 77 2.96 -7.88 9.30
C SER A 77 3.24 -7.02 10.53
N ILE A 78 3.53 -5.73 10.34
CA ILE A 78 3.69 -4.80 11.46
C ILE A 78 2.42 -4.68 12.30
N HIS A 79 1.24 -4.79 11.68
CA HIS A 79 -0.03 -4.80 12.39
C HIS A 79 -0.21 -6.07 13.25
N GLY A 80 0.05 -7.24 12.66
CA GLY A 80 -0.03 -8.51 13.40
C GLY A 80 1.00 -8.60 14.53
N LYS A 81 2.24 -8.15 14.30
CA LYS A 81 3.28 -8.09 15.34
C LYS A 81 2.91 -7.12 16.47
N GLY A 82 2.36 -5.95 16.15
CA GLY A 82 1.88 -4.99 17.15
C GLY A 82 0.77 -5.59 18.02
N LEU A 83 -0.23 -6.21 17.39
CA LEU A 83 -1.37 -6.80 18.10
C LEU A 83 -1.01 -8.08 18.87
N MET A 84 -0.38 -9.04 18.21
CA MET A 84 -0.20 -10.42 18.70
C MET A 84 1.08 -10.58 19.52
N LYS A 85 2.18 -9.93 19.13
CA LYS A 85 3.47 -10.05 19.84
C LYS A 85 3.65 -8.96 20.90
N SER A 86 3.11 -7.76 20.66
CA SER A 86 3.27 -6.61 21.57
C SER A 86 2.01 -6.31 22.41
N GLY A 87 0.89 -7.01 22.16
CA GLY A 87 -0.35 -6.84 22.93
C GLY A 87 -1.07 -5.50 22.72
N LEU A 88 -0.72 -4.75 21.68
CA LEU A 88 -1.27 -3.42 21.42
C LEU A 88 -2.68 -3.54 20.83
N THR A 89 -3.71 -3.45 21.67
CA THR A 89 -5.12 -3.60 21.25
C THR A 89 -5.64 -2.46 20.37
N VAL A 90 -4.85 -1.40 20.21
CA VAL A 90 -5.13 -0.26 19.31
C VAL A 90 -4.63 -0.50 17.88
N THR A 91 -3.84 -1.55 17.66
CA THR A 91 -3.32 -1.90 16.32
C THR A 91 -4.42 -2.49 15.44
N ALA A 92 -4.31 -2.27 14.13
CA ALA A 92 -5.28 -2.77 13.16
C ALA A 92 -5.37 -4.30 13.15
N MET A 93 -6.59 -4.80 13.27
CA MET A 93 -6.99 -6.21 13.08
C MET A 93 -7.89 -6.36 11.86
N CYS A 94 -8.25 -7.60 11.53
CA CYS A 94 -9.06 -7.97 10.37
C CYS A 94 -10.30 -7.07 10.22
N THR A 95 -10.99 -6.81 11.33
CA THR A 95 -12.24 -6.03 11.37
C THR A 95 -12.03 -4.52 11.25
N ASN A 96 -10.83 -3.98 11.46
CA ASN A 96 -10.57 -2.56 11.19
C ASN A 96 -10.55 -2.28 9.68
N CYS A 97 -10.09 -3.24 8.87
CA CYS A 97 -10.08 -3.11 7.42
C CYS A 97 -11.35 -3.66 6.77
N HIS A 98 -11.80 -4.85 7.17
CA HIS A 98 -12.93 -5.56 6.53
C HIS A 98 -14.29 -5.33 7.18
N THR A 99 -14.34 -4.67 8.34
CA THR A 99 -15.50 -4.54 9.23
C THR A 99 -15.98 -5.88 9.84
N ALA A 100 -16.61 -5.83 11.02
CA ALA A 100 -17.11 -7.04 11.69
C ALA A 100 -18.51 -7.48 11.20
N HIS A 101 -19.42 -6.52 11.02
CA HIS A 101 -20.84 -6.78 10.69
C HIS A 101 -21.29 -6.17 9.36
N ASN A 102 -20.35 -5.71 8.53
CA ASN A 102 -20.64 -5.21 7.19
C ASN A 102 -19.58 -5.68 6.18
N VAL A 103 -19.02 -6.89 6.39
CA VAL A 103 -17.97 -7.43 5.52
C VAL A 103 -18.51 -7.63 4.12
N LEU A 104 -17.90 -6.98 3.13
CA LEU A 104 -18.29 -7.01 1.73
C LEU A 104 -17.07 -7.34 0.86
N PRO A 105 -17.25 -8.01 -0.30
CA PRO A 105 -16.16 -8.27 -1.23
C PRO A 105 -15.50 -6.98 -1.70
N GLN A 106 -14.22 -7.01 -2.04
CA GLN A 106 -13.50 -5.82 -2.55
C GLN A 106 -14.12 -5.21 -3.81
N SER A 107 -14.85 -6.00 -4.61
CA SER A 107 -15.54 -5.53 -5.81
C SER A 107 -16.81 -4.72 -5.50
N ASP A 108 -17.36 -4.85 -4.29
CA ASP A 108 -18.53 -4.09 -3.87
C ASP A 108 -18.11 -2.65 -3.54
N SER A 109 -18.76 -1.66 -4.15
CA SER A 109 -18.47 -0.23 -3.95
C SER A 109 -18.65 0.25 -2.51
N LEU A 110 -19.46 -0.45 -1.71
CA LEU A 110 -19.70 -0.13 -0.30
C LEU A 110 -18.70 -0.84 0.65
N SER A 111 -17.84 -1.70 0.12
CA SER A 111 -16.81 -2.37 0.92
C SER A 111 -15.74 -1.37 1.36
N SER A 112 -15.36 -1.42 2.64
CA SER A 112 -14.23 -0.64 3.17
C SER A 112 -12.90 -1.00 2.48
N VAL A 113 -12.77 -2.20 1.93
CA VAL A 113 -11.60 -2.64 1.17
C VAL A 113 -11.78 -2.52 -0.35
N ASN A 114 -12.84 -1.85 -0.81
CA ASN A 114 -12.91 -1.43 -2.21
C ASN A 114 -11.77 -0.46 -2.51
N ARG A 115 -11.13 -0.57 -3.68
CA ARG A 115 -9.98 0.27 -4.05
C ARG A 115 -10.25 1.77 -3.84
N ARG A 116 -11.45 2.27 -4.16
CA ARG A 116 -11.81 3.70 -3.95
C ARG A 116 -11.94 4.11 -2.48
N ASN A 117 -12.11 3.15 -1.58
CA ASN A 117 -12.30 3.36 -0.15
C ASN A 117 -11.04 3.04 0.66
N VAL A 118 -10.05 2.33 0.09
CA VAL A 118 -8.80 1.96 0.77
C VAL A 118 -8.08 3.15 1.41
N PRO A 119 -7.88 4.31 0.74
CA PRO A 119 -7.26 5.48 1.38
C PRO A 119 -7.96 5.89 2.67
N SER A 120 -9.30 5.98 2.65
CA SER A 120 -10.08 6.31 3.83
C SER A 120 -10.06 5.22 4.89
N THR A 121 -10.05 3.94 4.51
CA THR A 121 -9.89 2.84 5.47
C THR A 121 -8.57 2.92 6.21
N CYS A 122 -7.45 3.18 5.53
CA CYS A 122 -6.16 3.41 6.16
C CYS A 122 -6.15 4.71 6.98
N GLY A 123 -6.83 5.75 6.48
CA GLY A 123 -6.95 7.08 7.07
C GLY A 123 -7.61 7.13 8.44
N HIS A 124 -8.43 6.12 8.81
CA HIS A 124 -9.00 6.01 10.15
C HIS A 124 -7.94 6.06 11.26
N CYS A 125 -6.73 5.54 10.98
CA CYS A 125 -5.58 5.63 11.87
C CYS A 125 -4.44 6.49 11.29
N HIS A 126 -4.27 6.50 9.96
CA HIS A 126 -3.19 7.19 9.27
C HIS A 126 -3.65 8.48 8.57
N HIS A 127 -4.52 9.25 9.24
CA HIS A 127 -5.20 10.40 8.64
C HIS A 127 -4.26 11.42 7.99
N GLY A 128 -3.15 11.78 8.65
CA GLY A 128 -2.19 12.73 8.09
C GLY A 128 -1.49 12.23 6.81
N ILE A 129 -1.42 10.91 6.61
CA ILE A 129 -0.90 10.31 5.38
C ILE A 129 -2.00 10.26 4.30
N GLU A 130 -3.22 9.90 4.66
CA GLU A 130 -4.39 9.99 3.77
C GLU A 130 -4.53 11.40 3.21
N GLU A 131 -4.46 12.43 4.06
CA GLU A 131 -4.61 13.82 3.65
C GLU A 131 -3.54 14.25 2.62
N GLN A 132 -2.29 13.83 2.81
CA GLN A 132 -1.21 14.07 1.84
C GLN A 132 -1.48 13.32 0.52
N PHE A 133 -1.83 12.03 0.62
CA PHE A 133 -2.08 11.18 -0.54
C PHE A 133 -3.23 11.68 -1.40
N GLU A 134 -4.34 12.12 -0.79
CA GLU A 134 -5.51 12.65 -1.51
C GLU A 134 -5.23 13.96 -2.26
N ARG A 135 -4.15 14.68 -1.90
CA ARG A 135 -3.69 15.87 -2.63
C ARG A 135 -2.70 15.56 -3.75
N SER A 136 -2.20 14.32 -3.83
CA SER A 136 -1.22 13.90 -4.83
C SER A 136 -1.86 13.59 -6.18
N ILE A 137 -1.03 13.49 -7.23
CA ILE A 137 -1.46 13.06 -8.58
C ILE A 137 -1.95 11.60 -8.62
N HIS A 138 -1.63 10.82 -7.59
CA HIS A 138 -1.97 9.41 -7.50
C HIS A 138 -3.30 9.15 -6.79
N ALA A 139 -3.96 10.18 -6.25
CA ALA A 139 -5.23 10.02 -5.57
C ALA A 139 -6.30 9.50 -6.52
N VAL A 140 -6.96 8.39 -6.18
CA VAL A 140 -8.04 7.79 -6.99
C VAL A 140 -9.19 8.77 -7.27
N ARG A 141 -9.34 9.79 -6.42
CA ARG A 141 -10.36 10.84 -6.54
C ARG A 141 -9.90 12.05 -7.37
N ALA A 142 -8.64 12.11 -7.79
CA ALA A 142 -8.07 13.24 -8.55
C ALA A 142 -8.62 13.39 -9.98
N GLY A 143 -9.40 12.43 -10.49
CA GLY A 143 -10.10 12.54 -11.77
C GLY A 143 -10.14 11.23 -12.56
N LYS A 144 -10.68 11.29 -13.78
CA LYS A 144 -10.62 10.17 -14.71
C LYS A 144 -9.26 10.16 -15.39
N THR A 145 -8.49 9.12 -15.14
CA THR A 145 -7.24 8.81 -15.85
C THR A 145 -7.49 7.62 -16.79
N GLU A 146 -6.70 7.53 -17.86
CA GLU A 146 -6.76 6.37 -18.76
C GLU A 146 -6.26 5.08 -18.09
N LYS A 147 -5.33 5.21 -17.14
CA LYS A 147 -4.77 4.10 -16.36
C LYS A 147 -5.34 4.09 -14.96
N GLU A 148 -5.46 2.90 -14.37
CA GLU A 148 -5.87 2.75 -12.98
C GLU A 148 -4.84 3.39 -12.03
N LEU A 149 -5.32 4.19 -11.08
CA LEU A 149 -4.49 4.84 -10.09
C LEU A 149 -4.20 3.91 -8.90
N PRO A 150 -3.03 4.05 -8.26
CA PRO A 150 -2.66 3.22 -7.14
C PRO A 150 -3.44 3.60 -5.87
N VAL A 151 -3.48 2.68 -4.92
CA VAL A 151 -3.98 2.87 -3.55
C VAL A 151 -2.89 2.44 -2.57
N CYS A 152 -3.11 2.67 -1.27
CA CYS A 152 -2.11 2.41 -0.23
C CYS A 152 -1.52 0.99 -0.29
N SER A 153 -2.35 -0.03 -0.58
CA SER A 153 -1.93 -1.42 -0.66
C SER A 153 -1.10 -1.79 -1.89
N ASP A 154 -1.04 -0.94 -2.93
CA ASP A 154 -0.22 -1.21 -4.10
C ASP A 154 1.26 -0.93 -3.84
N CYS A 155 1.56 -0.03 -2.89
CA CYS A 155 2.93 0.28 -2.45
C CYS A 155 3.29 -0.40 -1.13
N HIS A 156 2.34 -0.54 -0.19
CA HIS A 156 2.58 -1.07 1.16
C HIS A 156 2.06 -2.50 1.40
N THR A 157 1.62 -3.21 0.37
CA THR A 157 1.11 -4.61 0.35
C THR A 157 0.20 -5.03 1.52
N ALA A 158 -1.07 -5.30 1.25
CA ALA A 158 -1.90 -6.10 2.15
C ALA A 158 -1.68 -7.60 1.84
N HIS A 159 -1.50 -8.52 2.78
CA HIS A 159 -1.57 -8.44 4.25
C HIS A 159 -0.19 -8.49 4.92
N THR A 160 0.89 -8.21 4.18
CA THR A 160 2.28 -8.32 4.63
C THR A 160 2.90 -6.99 5.04
N ILE A 161 2.11 -5.94 5.24
CA ILE A 161 2.56 -4.57 5.46
C ILE A 161 3.71 -4.47 6.48
N ARG A 162 4.77 -3.74 6.11
CA ARG A 162 6.02 -3.60 6.87
C ARG A 162 6.26 -2.14 7.25
N ARG A 163 7.23 -1.90 8.13
CA ARG A 163 7.61 -0.53 8.46
C ARG A 163 8.39 0.11 7.32
N ALA A 164 8.13 1.38 7.06
CA ALA A 164 8.78 2.13 6.00
C ALA A 164 10.27 2.41 6.24
N ASP A 165 10.74 2.31 7.49
CA ASP A 165 12.13 2.56 7.87
C ASP A 165 13.04 1.33 7.70
N GLU A 166 12.48 0.15 7.48
CA GLU A 166 13.22 -1.09 7.22
C GLU A 166 14.01 -1.00 5.91
N THR A 167 15.27 -1.44 5.94
CA THR A 167 16.15 -1.49 4.76
C THR A 167 15.49 -2.23 3.59
N GLY A 168 14.87 -3.38 3.86
CA GLY A 168 14.18 -4.16 2.82
C GLY A 168 13.07 -3.36 2.15
N PHE A 169 12.22 -2.69 2.93
CA PHE A 169 11.15 -1.84 2.39
C PHE A 169 11.70 -0.68 1.55
N LYS A 170 12.73 0.01 2.05
CA LYS A 170 13.35 1.13 1.34
C LYS A 170 13.86 0.75 -0.05
N LEU A 171 14.32 -0.49 -0.24
CA LEU A 171 14.79 -0.97 -1.54
C LEU A 171 13.64 -1.51 -2.39
N GLU A 172 12.73 -2.27 -1.80
CA GLU A 172 11.59 -2.87 -2.49
C GLU A 172 10.64 -1.82 -3.07
N ILE A 173 10.42 -0.70 -2.39
CA ILE A 173 9.44 0.31 -2.82
C ILE A 173 9.71 0.85 -4.24
N MET A 174 10.97 0.89 -4.68
CA MET A 174 11.31 1.28 -6.05
C MET A 174 10.70 0.33 -7.09
N THR A 175 10.67 -0.96 -6.77
CA THR A 175 10.04 -1.97 -7.63
C THR A 175 8.52 -1.80 -7.69
N GLN A 176 7.89 -1.31 -6.60
CA GLN A 176 6.47 -1.02 -6.58
C GLN A 176 6.13 0.14 -7.52
N CYS A 177 6.94 1.20 -7.52
CA CYS A 177 6.82 2.28 -8.51
C CYS A 177 6.97 1.74 -9.95
N GLY A 178 7.95 0.85 -10.16
CA GLY A 178 8.27 0.26 -11.46
C GLY A 178 7.19 -0.65 -12.05
N ARG A 179 6.26 -1.17 -11.26
CA ARG A 179 5.12 -1.97 -11.77
C ARG A 179 4.20 -1.16 -12.70
N CYS A 180 4.11 0.16 -12.47
CA CYS A 180 3.33 1.08 -13.31
C CYS A 180 4.23 2.01 -14.13
N HIS A 181 5.40 2.39 -13.61
CA HIS A 181 6.36 3.29 -14.24
C HIS A 181 7.56 2.53 -14.82
N GLU A 182 7.32 1.43 -15.54
CA GLU A 182 8.34 0.47 -15.97
C GLU A 182 9.52 1.12 -16.72
N THR A 183 9.22 1.90 -17.77
CA THR A 183 10.25 2.57 -18.57
C THR A 183 11.11 3.52 -17.75
N ILE A 184 10.49 4.26 -16.82
CA ILE A 184 11.20 5.23 -15.96
C ILE A 184 12.03 4.52 -14.89
N ALA A 185 11.51 3.43 -14.31
CA ALA A 185 12.25 2.60 -13.38
C ALA A 185 13.50 2.00 -14.04
N ARG A 186 13.37 1.51 -15.28
CA ARG A 186 14.51 0.98 -16.05
C ARG A 186 15.61 2.05 -16.22
N THR A 187 15.27 3.23 -16.71
CA THR A 187 16.29 4.29 -16.91
C THR A 187 16.84 4.83 -15.60
N TYR A 188 16.06 4.84 -14.52
CA TYR A 188 16.56 5.14 -13.17
C TYR A 188 17.63 4.14 -12.73
N PHE A 189 17.41 2.84 -12.96
CA PHE A 189 18.36 1.80 -12.59
C PHE A 189 19.68 1.86 -13.38
N ASP A 190 19.71 2.56 -14.52
CA ASP A 190 20.95 2.82 -15.27
C ASP A 190 21.81 3.94 -14.66
N THR A 191 21.23 4.78 -13.78
CA THR A 191 21.93 5.86 -13.08
C THR A 191 22.81 5.36 -11.94
N TYR A 192 23.71 6.22 -11.45
CA TYR A 192 24.49 5.92 -10.24
C TYR A 192 23.58 5.60 -9.05
N HIS A 193 22.54 6.40 -8.82
CA HIS A 193 21.61 6.19 -7.71
C HIS A 193 20.91 4.84 -7.78
N GLY A 194 20.46 4.45 -8.98
CA GLY A 194 19.81 3.18 -9.22
C GLY A 194 20.74 1.98 -9.05
N LYS A 195 21.94 2.02 -9.66
CA LYS A 195 22.95 0.94 -9.54
C LYS A 195 23.39 0.71 -8.10
N VAL A 196 23.64 1.79 -7.36
CA VAL A 196 24.01 1.68 -5.94
C VAL A 196 22.86 1.10 -5.10
N SER A 197 21.61 1.45 -5.43
CA SER A 197 20.44 0.84 -4.77
C SER A 197 20.29 -0.65 -5.07
N GLN A 198 20.59 -1.09 -6.30
CA GLN A 198 20.58 -2.52 -6.67
C GLN A 198 21.65 -3.33 -5.92
N LEU A 199 22.75 -2.68 -5.52
CA LEU A 199 23.78 -3.27 -4.66
C LEU A 199 23.37 -3.33 -3.18
N GLY A 200 22.14 -2.94 -2.83
CA GLY A 200 21.59 -3.02 -1.48
C GLY A 200 21.84 -1.79 -0.60
N TYR A 201 22.46 -0.74 -1.12
CA TYR A 201 22.72 0.48 -0.35
C TYR A 201 21.46 1.33 -0.23
N THR A 202 21.12 1.71 1.00
CA THR A 202 19.92 2.53 1.27
C THR A 202 20.22 4.03 1.35
N LYS A 203 21.49 4.43 1.43
CA LYS A 203 21.94 5.83 1.52
C LYS A 203 22.24 6.44 0.14
N THR A 204 21.26 6.35 -0.76
CA THR A 204 21.30 6.90 -2.11
C THR A 204 19.88 7.28 -2.50
N ALA A 205 19.69 8.25 -3.41
CA ALA A 205 18.36 8.73 -3.75
C ALA A 205 17.54 7.66 -4.48
N LYS A 206 16.30 7.46 -4.04
CA LYS A 206 15.29 6.59 -4.64
C LYS A 206 14.14 7.43 -5.19
N CYS A 207 13.16 6.78 -5.81
CA CYS A 207 12.00 7.45 -6.40
C CYS A 207 11.37 8.48 -5.44
N TYR A 208 11.10 8.06 -4.19
CA TYR A 208 10.45 8.90 -3.20
C TYR A 208 11.34 10.00 -2.60
N ASP A 209 12.67 9.84 -2.65
CA ASP A 209 13.61 10.86 -2.14
C ASP A 209 13.59 12.12 -3.03
N CYS A 210 13.28 11.94 -4.31
CA CYS A 210 13.16 13.00 -5.30
C CYS A 210 11.71 13.48 -5.46
N HIS A 211 10.75 12.55 -5.64
CA HIS A 211 9.37 12.87 -6.01
C HIS A 211 8.44 13.15 -4.82
N GLY A 212 8.82 12.75 -3.60
CA GLY A 212 7.91 12.66 -2.47
C GLY A 212 7.38 11.23 -2.30
N ALA A 213 6.78 10.93 -1.14
CA ALA A 213 6.26 9.60 -0.82
C ALA A 213 4.75 9.53 -1.01
N HIS A 214 4.01 10.38 -0.30
CA HIS A 214 2.56 10.46 -0.36
C HIS A 214 2.07 11.79 -0.96
N ASP A 215 2.99 12.71 -1.27
CA ASP A 215 2.73 14.07 -1.72
C ASP A 215 3.30 14.32 -3.12
N ILE A 216 3.23 13.29 -3.98
CA ILE A 216 3.78 13.34 -5.33
C ILE A 216 2.92 14.27 -6.20
N LEU A 217 3.55 15.33 -6.72
CA LEU A 217 2.90 16.35 -7.54
C LEU A 217 3.57 16.48 -8.93
N PRO A 218 2.86 16.98 -9.96
CA PRO A 218 3.45 17.21 -11.27
C PRO A 218 4.60 18.21 -11.17
N VAL A 219 5.62 18.07 -12.01
CA VAL A 219 6.79 18.99 -12.03
C VAL A 219 6.40 20.45 -12.32
N SER A 220 5.27 20.66 -13.00
CA SER A 220 4.71 22.00 -13.27
C SER A 220 4.07 22.63 -12.04
N ASP A 221 3.73 21.84 -11.02
CA ASP A 221 3.15 22.34 -9.78
C ASP A 221 4.26 22.99 -8.93
N PRO A 222 4.11 24.27 -8.52
CA PRO A 222 5.10 24.96 -7.69
C PRO A 222 5.42 24.25 -6.37
N GLN A 223 4.48 23.48 -5.81
CA GLN A 223 4.64 22.74 -4.56
C GLN A 223 5.36 21.40 -4.75
N SER A 224 5.55 20.93 -5.98
CA SER A 224 6.29 19.69 -6.25
C SER A 224 7.73 19.79 -5.76
N HIS A 225 8.26 18.71 -5.17
CA HIS A 225 9.67 18.60 -4.78
C HIS A 225 10.63 18.78 -5.97
N LEU A 226 10.14 18.56 -7.18
CA LEU A 226 10.89 18.69 -8.43
C LEU A 226 10.46 19.89 -9.26
N SER A 227 9.66 20.80 -8.69
CA SER A 227 9.28 22.04 -9.36
C SER A 227 10.53 22.84 -9.74
N ARG A 228 10.34 23.79 -10.66
CA ARG A 228 11.43 24.69 -11.06
C ARG A 228 12.08 25.34 -9.85
N ASP A 229 11.35 25.69 -8.80
CA ASP A 229 11.96 26.43 -7.69
C ASP A 229 12.47 25.49 -6.57
N ASN A 230 11.98 24.25 -6.49
CA ASN A 230 12.31 23.32 -5.41
C ASN A 230 13.40 22.29 -5.75
N VAL A 231 13.64 21.98 -7.03
CA VAL A 231 14.53 20.87 -7.44
C VAL A 231 15.96 20.99 -6.88
N VAL A 232 16.50 22.21 -6.79
CA VAL A 232 17.85 22.42 -6.23
C VAL A 232 17.88 22.04 -4.75
N ALA A 233 16.88 22.48 -3.97
CA ALA A 233 16.78 22.14 -2.55
C ALA A 233 16.63 20.62 -2.35
N THR A 234 15.90 19.94 -3.24
CA THR A 234 15.79 18.47 -3.23
C THR A 234 17.13 17.79 -3.41
N CYS A 235 17.96 18.23 -4.36
CA CYS A 235 19.32 17.71 -4.52
C CYS A 235 20.21 18.03 -3.31
N GLN A 236 20.03 19.21 -2.70
CA GLN A 236 20.83 19.69 -1.57
C GLN A 236 20.65 18.87 -0.29
N LYS A 237 19.59 18.05 -0.18
CA LYS A 237 19.42 17.09 0.91
C LYS A 237 20.62 16.14 1.06
N CYS A 238 21.27 15.79 -0.05
CA CYS A 238 22.45 14.92 -0.08
C CYS A 238 23.69 15.60 -0.71
N HIS A 239 23.49 16.63 -1.54
CA HIS A 239 24.56 17.36 -2.22
C HIS A 239 24.53 18.85 -1.82
N PRO A 240 25.10 19.24 -0.67
CA PRO A 240 24.98 20.62 -0.14
C PRO A 240 25.43 21.72 -1.12
N GLY A 241 26.39 21.41 -2.00
CA GLY A 241 26.88 22.32 -3.04
C GLY A 241 26.09 22.30 -4.36
N ALA A 242 24.94 21.60 -4.43
CA ALA A 242 24.16 21.51 -5.65
C ALA A 242 23.68 22.91 -6.08
N SER A 243 23.96 23.23 -7.34
CA SER A 243 23.53 24.46 -8.01
C SER A 243 22.42 24.17 -9.01
N ARG A 244 21.89 25.23 -9.64
CA ARG A 244 20.90 25.06 -10.73
C ARG A 244 21.41 24.19 -11.87
N ARG A 245 22.67 24.36 -12.26
CA ARG A 245 23.29 23.57 -13.33
C ARG A 245 23.46 22.11 -12.91
N PHE A 246 23.82 21.87 -11.64
CA PHE A 246 23.90 20.51 -11.08
C PHE A 246 22.52 19.82 -11.11
N ALA A 247 21.47 20.51 -10.66
CA ALA A 247 20.10 20.01 -10.68
C ALA A 247 19.49 19.90 -12.10
N GLY A 248 20.18 20.38 -13.14
CA GLY A 248 19.79 20.20 -14.54
C GLY A 248 20.06 18.80 -15.09
N TYR A 249 20.61 17.90 -14.27
CA TYR A 249 20.83 16.50 -14.61
C TYR A 249 19.52 15.77 -14.97
N LEU A 250 19.47 15.19 -16.17
CA LEU A 250 18.30 14.45 -16.65
C LEU A 250 18.30 13.02 -16.08
N THR A 251 17.67 12.86 -14.91
CA THR A 251 17.76 11.64 -14.08
C THR A 251 17.13 10.38 -14.71
N HIS A 252 16.27 10.54 -15.70
CA HIS A 252 15.60 9.44 -16.41
C HIS A 252 15.84 9.46 -17.92
N ALA A 253 16.84 10.22 -18.39
CA ALA A 253 17.13 10.30 -19.81
C ALA A 253 17.64 8.97 -20.37
N THR A 254 17.36 8.74 -21.65
CA THR A 254 17.77 7.52 -22.36
C THR A 254 18.12 7.85 -23.79
N HIS A 255 19.07 7.11 -24.36
CA HIS A 255 19.39 7.15 -25.79
C HIS A 255 18.45 6.27 -26.63
N HIS A 256 17.37 5.71 -26.07
CA HIS A 256 16.39 4.89 -26.81
C HIS A 256 15.12 5.65 -27.23
N ASP A 257 15.04 6.95 -26.96
CA ASP A 257 13.88 7.80 -27.28
C ASP A 257 14.34 9.02 -28.09
N PRO A 258 14.36 8.92 -29.44
CA PRO A 258 14.83 9.99 -30.31
C PRO A 258 13.90 11.20 -30.33
N GLU A 259 12.61 11.05 -29.98
CA GLU A 259 11.65 12.16 -29.95
C GLU A 259 11.89 13.03 -28.72
N LYS A 260 12.05 12.41 -27.55
CA LYS A 260 12.26 13.13 -26.28
C LYS A 260 13.71 13.52 -26.03
N TYR A 261 14.66 12.68 -26.47
CA TYR A 261 16.10 12.89 -26.26
C TYR A 261 16.91 12.75 -27.56
N PRO A 262 16.62 13.58 -28.59
CA PRO A 262 17.26 13.46 -29.91
C PRO A 262 18.78 13.53 -29.85
N PHE A 263 19.33 14.44 -29.03
CA PHE A 263 20.77 14.59 -28.88
C PHE A 263 21.44 13.36 -28.26
N LEU A 264 20.84 12.75 -27.23
CA LEU A 264 21.39 11.54 -26.61
C LEU A 264 21.30 10.34 -27.55
N PHE A 265 20.19 10.21 -28.29
CA PHE A 265 20.01 9.16 -29.27
C PHE A 265 21.11 9.21 -30.34
N TRP A 266 21.25 10.35 -31.03
CA TRP A 266 22.20 10.47 -32.14
C TRP A 266 23.66 10.45 -31.69
N THR A 267 23.96 10.95 -30.49
CA THR A 267 25.33 10.86 -29.95
C THR A 267 25.71 9.40 -29.66
N PHE A 268 24.77 8.56 -29.22
CA PHE A 268 25.07 7.17 -28.86
C PHE A 268 25.02 6.21 -30.04
N TRP A 269 24.00 6.34 -30.91
CA TRP A 269 23.74 5.39 -32.01
C TRP A 269 24.22 5.89 -33.38
N GLY A 270 24.55 7.17 -33.51
CA GLY A 270 25.02 7.76 -34.77
C GLY A 270 26.53 7.65 -34.98
N MET A 271 27.29 7.18 -33.97
CA MET A 271 28.69 6.78 -34.09
C MET A 271 28.79 5.31 -34.48
#